data_AF-A0A1Q7DK79-F1
#
_entry.id   AF-A0A1Q7DK79-F1
#
_cell.length_a   1.000
_cell.length_b   1.000
_cell.length_c   1.000
_cell.angle_alpha   90.00
_cell.angle_beta   90.00
_cell.angle_gamma   90.00
#
_symmetry.space_group_name_H-M   'P 1'
#
loop_
_entity.id
_entity.type
_entity.pdbx_description
1 polymer ?
#
loop_
_entity_poly.entity_id
_entity_poly.type
_entity_poly.pdbx_seq_one_letter_code
_entity_poly.pdbx_strand_id
1 'polypeptide(L)' 'MMLKNPTYNLMETGAVISKGLYRYEQFRKDAGECQQCQKLWQSMKQQDEEQLHQLLVHMKQHIDKEMKSVAVA' A
#
# COMPACT_ATOMS: atom_id res chain seq x y z
N MET A 1 21.35 -12.25 5.22
CA MET A 1 20.39 -12.03 4.11
C MET A 1 19.05 -12.61 4.56
N MET A 2 18.08 -11.75 4.90
CA MET A 2 16.74 -12.24 5.27
C MET A 2 16.08 -12.92 4.05
N LEU A 3 15.46 -14.06 4.29
CA LEU A 3 14.76 -14.90 3.32
C LEU A 3 13.64 -14.08 2.66
N LYS A 4 13.80 -13.72 1.38
CA LYS A 4 12.80 -12.95 0.62
C LYS A 4 11.68 -13.88 0.17
N ASN A 5 10.64 -14.06 0.99
CA ASN A 5 9.37 -14.56 0.49
C ASN A 5 8.71 -13.43 -0.33
N PRO A 6 8.39 -13.63 -1.63
CA PRO A 6 7.70 -12.62 -2.44
C PRO A 6 6.42 -12.10 -1.79
N THR A 7 5.63 -12.98 -1.16
CA THR A 7 4.42 -12.63 -0.40
C THR A 7 4.74 -11.76 0.81
N TYR A 8 5.82 -12.05 1.54
CA TYR A 8 6.27 -11.23 2.67
C TYR A 8 6.63 -9.80 2.23
N ASN A 9 7.37 -9.66 1.12
CA ASN A 9 7.75 -8.34 0.61
C ASN A 9 6.51 -7.52 0.19
N LEU A 10 5.49 -8.18 -0.40
CA LEU A 10 4.22 -7.54 -0.75
C LEU A 10 3.47 -7.09 0.51
N MET A 11 3.39 -7.94 1.54
CA MET A 11 2.76 -7.61 2.83
C MET A 11 3.45 -6.43 3.52
N GLU A 12 4.79 -6.47 3.61
CA GLU A 12 5.59 -5.42 4.25
C GLU A 12 5.40 -4.09 3.53
N THR A 13 5.46 -4.09 2.20
CA THR A 13 5.26 -2.88 1.39
C THR A 13 3.84 -2.33 1.55
N GLY A 14 2.81 -3.19 1.49
CA GLY A 14 1.42 -2.79 1.70
C GLY A 14 1.19 -2.19 3.08
N ALA A 15 1.82 -2.74 4.12
CA ALA A 15 1.74 -2.20 5.48
C ALA A 15 2.39 -0.81 5.61
N VAL A 16 3.52 -0.59 4.93
CA VAL A 16 4.19 0.72 4.89
C VAL A 16 3.31 1.77 4.22
N ILE A 17 2.73 1.46 3.06
CA ILE A 17 1.85 2.39 2.32
C ILE A 17 0.57 2.68 3.12
N SER A 18 -0.06 1.65 3.69
CA SER A 18 -1.26 1.81 4.53
C SER A 18 -1.01 2.74 5.73
N LYS A 19 0.16 2.63 6.38
CA LYS A 19 0.61 3.58 7.42
C LYS A 19 0.96 4.97 6.85
N GLY A 20 1.26 5.10 5.57
CA GLY A 20 1.37 6.41 4.91
C GLY A 20 0.04 7.14 4.84
N LEU A 21 -1.01 6.42 4.46
CA LEU A 21 -2.30 6.99 4.07
C LEU A 21 -2.97 7.86 5.15
N TYR A 22 -2.88 7.47 6.43
CA TYR A 22 -3.51 8.25 7.51
C TYR A 22 -2.87 9.63 7.70
N ARG A 23 -1.61 9.81 7.29
CA ARG A 23 -0.85 11.06 7.50
C ARG A 23 -1.24 12.15 6.52
N TYR A 24 -1.71 11.80 5.31
CA TYR A 24 -2.10 12.79 4.31
C TYR A 24 -3.21 13.73 4.77
N GLU A 25 -4.12 13.27 5.62
CA GLU A 25 -5.15 14.14 6.19
C GLU A 25 -4.54 15.23 7.08
N GLN A 26 -3.53 14.87 7.88
CA GLN A 26 -2.80 15.84 8.69
C GLN A 26 -1.98 16.78 7.81
N PHE A 27 -1.25 16.28 6.82
CA PHE A 27 -0.47 17.13 5.90
C PHE A 27 -1.32 18.12 5.11
N ARG A 28 -2.54 17.72 4.74
CA ARG A 28 -3.50 18.62 4.09
C ARG A 28 -4.00 19.71 5.03
N LYS A 29 -4.19 19.40 6.33
CA LYS A 29 -4.51 20.41 7.36
C LYS A 29 -3.34 21.35 7.59
N ASP A 30 -2.14 20.82 7.70
CA ASP A 30 -0.91 21.59 7.94
C ASP A 30 -0.55 22.51 6.76
N ALA A 31 -1.00 22.17 5.55
CA ALA A 31 -0.87 23.03 4.36
C ALA A 31 -1.66 24.35 4.44
N GLY A 32 -2.55 24.50 5.44
CA GLY A 32 -3.34 25.71 5.64
C GLY A 32 -4.13 26.08 4.39
N GLU A 33 -4.03 27.35 3.97
CA GLU A 33 -4.76 27.88 2.81
C GLU A 33 -4.04 27.68 1.47
N CYS A 34 -2.86 27.06 1.45
CA CYS A 34 -2.11 26.87 0.22
C CYS A 34 -2.77 25.79 -0.67
N GLN A 35 -3.57 26.23 -1.65
CA GLN A 35 -4.30 25.32 -2.56
C GLN A 35 -3.38 24.37 -3.34
N GLN A 36 -2.17 24.80 -3.70
CA GLN A 36 -1.22 23.95 -4.42
C GLN A 36 -0.73 22.80 -3.52
N CYS A 37 -0.38 23.09 -2.27
CA CYS A 37 -0.01 22.07 -1.30
C CYS A 37 -1.15 21.11 -1.01
N GLN A 38 -2.38 21.60 -0.84
CA GLN A 38 -3.56 20.74 -0.64
C GLN A 38 -3.77 19.78 -1.83
N LYS A 39 -3.68 20.29 -3.07
CA LYS A 39 -3.79 19.48 -4.29
C LYS A 39 -2.68 18.45 -4.39
N LEU A 40 -1.45 18.83 -4.06
CA LEU A 40 -0.30 17.92 -4.06
C LEU A 40 -0.54 16.75 -3.09
N TRP A 41 -0.87 17.03 -1.83
CA TRP A 41 -1.13 15.99 -0.84
C TRP A 41 -2.31 15.09 -1.21
N GLN A 42 -3.37 15.66 -1.79
CA GLN A 42 -4.49 14.89 -2.30
C GLN A 42 -4.09 13.96 -3.45
N SER A 43 -3.27 14.44 -4.39
CA SER A 43 -2.75 13.63 -5.50
C SER A 43 -1.85 12.50 -5.02
N MET A 44 -0.94 12.78 -4.07
CA MET A 44 -0.06 11.77 -3.49
C MET A 44 -0.86 10.69 -2.76
N LYS A 45 -1.87 11.08 -1.99
CA LYS A 45 -2.78 10.14 -1.32
C LYS A 45 -3.46 9.20 -2.33
N GLN A 46 -4.00 9.74 -3.43
CA GLN A 46 -4.66 8.95 -4.46
C GLN A 46 -3.70 7.95 -5.13
N GLN A 47 -2.46 8.38 -5.39
CA GLN A 47 -1.44 7.50 -5.95
C GLN A 47 -1.07 6.35 -5.00
N ASP A 48 -0.91 6.64 -3.71
CA ASP A 48 -0.62 5.62 -2.69
C ASP A 48 -1.81 4.65 -2.50
N GLU A 49 -3.05 5.14 -2.57
CA GLU A 49 -4.27 4.31 -2.52
C GLU A 49 -4.33 3.34 -3.71
N GLU A 50 -4.03 3.81 -4.92
CA GLU A 50 -3.96 2.99 -6.13
C GLU A 50 -2.85 1.94 -6.03
N GLN A 51 -1.65 2.34 -5.60
CA GLN A 51 -0.53 1.41 -5.39
C GLN A 51 -0.87 0.34 -4.35
N LEU A 52 -1.50 0.72 -3.24
CA LEU A 52 -1.95 -0.21 -2.22
C LEU A 52 -2.98 -1.20 -2.78
N HIS A 53 -3.94 -0.72 -3.58
CA HIS A 53 -4.93 -1.58 -4.22
C HIS A 53 -4.26 -2.64 -5.11
N GLN A 54 -3.34 -2.22 -5.97
CA GLN A 54 -2.60 -3.13 -6.87
C GLN A 54 -1.80 -4.18 -6.09
N LEU A 55 -1.13 -3.77 -5.01
CA LEU A 55 -0.40 -4.69 -4.13
C LEU A 55 -1.33 -5.71 -3.48
N LEU A 56 -2.47 -5.28 -2.95
CA LEU A 56 -3.43 -6.17 -2.28
C LEU A 56 -4.04 -7.19 -3.25
N VAL A 57 -4.40 -6.76 -4.45
CA VAL A 57 -4.90 -7.65 -5.51
C VAL A 57 -3.85 -8.70 -5.87
N HIS A 58 -2.60 -8.29 -6.08
CA HIS A 58 -1.53 -9.22 -6.43
C HIS A 58 -1.18 -10.16 -5.27
N MET A 59 -1.12 -9.64 -4.04
CA MET A 59 -0.86 -10.43 -2.84
C MET A 59 -1.91 -11.52 -2.63
N LYS A 60 -3.19 -11.22 -2.87
CA LYS A 60 -4.26 -12.22 -2.82
C LYS A 60 -4.00 -13.37 -3.81
N GLN A 61 -3.54 -13.07 -5.02
CA GLN A 61 -3.21 -14.10 -6.02
C GLN A 61 -2.07 -15.02 -5.55
N HIS A 62 -1.06 -14.48 -4.85
CA HIS A 62 0.03 -15.28 -4.26
C HIS A 62 -0.50 -16.21 -3.16
N ILE A 63 -1.28 -15.67 -2.22
CA ILE A 63 -1.86 -16.45 -1.12
C ILE A 63 -2.77 -17.56 -1.66
N ASP A 64 -3.66 -17.24 -2.61
CA ASP A 64 -4.56 -18.23 -3.22
C ASP A 64 -3.79 -19.35 -3.93
N LYS A 65 -2.65 -19.02 -4.54
CA LYS A 65 -1.76 -20.01 -5.20
C LYS A 65 -1.03 -20.88 -4.18
N GLU A 66 -0.49 -20.30 -3.11
CA GLU A 66 0.18 -21.02 -2.03
C GLU A 66 -0.81 -21.98 -1.33
N MET A 67 -2.03 -21.53 -1.03
CA MET A 67 -3.07 -22.37 -0.43
C MET A 67 -3.48 -23.55 -1.31
N LYS A 68 -3.59 -23.34 -2.64
CA LYS A 68 -3.85 -24.44 -3.59
C LYS A 68 -2.71 -25.43 -3.67
N SER A 69 -1.47 -24.98 -3.56
CA SER A 69 -0.29 -25.87 -3.58
C SER A 69 -0.20 -26.77 -2.34
N VAL A 70 -0.67 -26.28 -1.19
CA VAL A 70 -0.72 -27.06 0.06
C VAL A 70 -1.89 -28.05 0.08
N ALA A 71 -3.02 -27.73 -0.56
CA ALA A 71 -4.20 -28.59 -0.56
C ALA A 71 -4.10 -29.82 -1.50
N VAL A 72 -3.09 -29.87 -2.37
CA VAL A 72 -2.87 -30.96 -3.35
C VAL A 72 -1.61 -31.78 -3.01
N ALA A 73 -0.97 -31.50 -1.87
CA ALA A 73 0.17 -32.24 -1.32
C ALA A 73 -0.28 -33.07 -0.11
#